data_AF-A0A392QPW2-F1
#
_entry.id   AF-A0A392QPW2-F1
#
_cell.length_a   1.000
_cell.length_b   1.000
_cell.length_c   1.000
_cell.angle_alpha   90.00
_cell.angle_beta   90.00
_cell.angle_gamma   90.00
#
_symmetry.space_group_name_H-M   'P 1'
#
loop_
_entity.id
_entity.type
_entity.pdbx_description
1 polymer ?
#
loop_
_entity_poly.entity_id
_entity_poly.type
_entity_poly.pdbx_seq_one_letter_code
_entity_poly.pdbx_strand_id
1 'polypeptide(L)'
;MENRSFDHVLGWLKSTRPDIDGLTGTESNPIKVSDPSSPKIPVSNDAVFIDSDPGHSFQAIREQIFGSNESSANPAPMNGFAQQAEQTLKGMSKSVMSGFKPELLPVYTKLANEFTVFDKWFASVPASTQPNRFYVHSATSHGAMSNVKKNLIHG
;
A
#
# COMPACT_ATOMS: atom_id res chain seq x y z
N MET A 1 -2.08 7.04 -5.39
CA MET A 1 -1.18 6.13 -6.11
C MET A 1 -1.95 4.86 -6.39
N GLU A 2 -1.96 4.38 -7.64
CA GLU A 2 -2.66 3.14 -7.98
C GLU A 2 -1.73 1.95 -7.65
N ASN A 3 -2.20 1.04 -6.80
CA ASN A 3 -1.55 -0.21 -6.40
C ASN A 3 -0.12 -0.11 -5.83
N ARG A 4 0.29 1.09 -5.38
CA ARG A 4 1.57 1.33 -4.70
C ARG A 4 1.34 2.12 -3.42
N SER A 5 1.96 1.67 -2.33
CA SER A 5 1.91 2.38 -1.05
C SER A 5 2.70 3.68 -1.11
N PHE A 6 2.42 4.58 -0.16
CA PHE A 6 3.23 5.78 0.04
C PHE A 6 4.68 5.42 0.30
N ASP A 7 4.92 4.44 1.17
CA ASP A 7 6.27 4.01 1.53
C ASP A 7 7.07 3.47 0.34
N HIS A 8 6.39 2.82 -0.60
CA HIS A 8 7.03 2.32 -1.81
C HIS A 8 7.62 3.44 -2.68
N VAL A 9 7.02 4.63 -2.70
CA VAL A 9 7.42 5.75 -3.57
C VAL A 9 8.20 6.83 -2.81
N LEU A 10 7.74 7.20 -1.62
CA LEU A 10 8.23 8.36 -0.87
C LEU A 10 8.73 8.00 0.54
N GLY A 11 8.55 6.77 1.02
CA GLY A 11 8.87 6.39 2.40
C GLY A 11 10.32 6.66 2.79
N TRP A 12 11.26 6.40 1.88
CA TRP A 12 12.69 6.59 2.11
C TRP A 12 13.15 8.06 2.10
N LEU A 13 12.28 9.00 1.71
CA LEU A 13 12.60 10.42 1.84
C LEU A 13 12.79 10.85 3.29
N LYS A 14 12.23 10.11 4.26
CA LYS A 14 12.38 10.40 5.70
C LYS A 14 13.84 10.65 6.12
N SER A 15 14.78 9.95 5.49
CA SER A 15 16.23 10.10 5.72
C SER A 15 16.76 11.52 5.46
N THR A 16 16.11 12.27 4.57
CA THR A 16 16.47 13.66 4.18
C THR A 16 15.38 14.68 4.54
N ARG A 17 14.15 14.20 4.77
CA ARG A 17 12.94 14.95 5.13
C ARG A 17 12.29 14.31 6.36
N PRO A 18 12.84 14.51 7.57
CA PRO A 18 12.38 13.82 8.78
C PRO A 18 10.95 14.18 9.22
N ASP A 19 10.40 15.25 8.65
CA ASP A 19 9.01 15.67 8.79
C ASP A 19 8.00 14.71 8.13
N ILE A 20 8.45 13.91 7.15
CA ILE A 20 7.60 12.93 6.46
C ILE A 20 7.35 11.71 7.38
N ASP A 21 6.09 11.30 7.46
CA ASP A 21 5.69 10.00 8.00
C ASP A 21 6.03 8.87 7.03
N GLY A 22 7.32 8.51 6.96
CA GLY A 22 7.86 7.45 6.12
C GLY A 22 8.63 6.40 6.90
N LEU A 23 9.50 5.65 6.20
CA LEU A 23 10.21 4.49 6.73
C LEU A 23 11.46 4.86 7.54
N THR A 24 11.66 4.16 8.65
CA THR A 24 12.88 4.20 9.47
C THR A 24 13.89 3.12 9.09
N GLY A 25 13.44 2.07 8.39
CA GLY A 25 14.24 0.91 8.04
C GLY A 25 14.20 -0.22 9.08
N THR A 26 13.38 -0.07 10.13
CA THR A 26 13.21 -1.10 11.18
C THR A 26 11.88 -1.84 11.06
N GLU A 27 10.99 -1.35 10.20
CA GLU A 27 9.68 -1.90 9.95
C GLU A 27 9.77 -3.27 9.25
N SER A 28 8.82 -4.14 9.54
CA SER A 28 8.72 -5.46 8.91
C SER A 28 7.30 -6.02 8.96
N ASN A 29 7.00 -6.98 8.10
CA ASN A 29 5.76 -7.75 8.13
C ASN A 29 6.06 -9.26 8.10
N PRO A 30 5.35 -10.10 8.88
CA PRO A 30 5.50 -11.55 8.81
C PRO A 30 4.97 -12.11 7.49
N ILE A 31 5.56 -13.20 7.01
CA ILE A 31 5.01 -13.97 5.88
C ILE A 31 3.70 -14.67 6.28
N LYS A 32 3.54 -15.01 7.57
CA LYS A 32 2.34 -15.62 8.12
C LYS A 32 2.04 -15.04 9.51
N VAL A 33 1.02 -14.20 9.59
CA VAL A 33 0.60 -13.46 10.79
C VAL A 33 0.16 -14.40 11.92
N SER A 34 -0.49 -15.51 11.58
CA SER A 34 -0.98 -16.47 12.58
C SER A 34 0.13 -17.30 13.24
N ASP A 35 1.38 -17.20 12.76
CA ASP A 35 2.53 -17.96 13.25
C ASP A 35 3.55 -16.99 13.88
N PRO A 36 3.69 -16.98 15.23
CA PRO A 36 4.65 -16.13 15.92
C PRO A 36 6.11 -16.36 15.53
N SER A 37 6.43 -17.55 14.99
CA SER A 37 7.77 -17.91 14.53
C SER A 37 8.01 -17.62 13.04
N SER A 38 7.00 -17.06 12.36
CA SER A 38 7.08 -16.79 10.93
C SER A 38 8.23 -15.84 10.61
N PRO A 39 9.01 -16.11 9.54
CA PRO A 39 9.97 -15.16 9.02
C PRO A 39 9.31 -13.82 8.73
N LYS A 40 10.02 -12.75 9.07
CA LYS A 40 9.61 -11.38 8.77
C LYS A 40 10.36 -10.85 7.56
N ILE A 41 9.65 -10.16 6.68
CA ILE A 41 10.22 -9.41 5.59
C ILE A 41 10.44 -7.97 6.07
N PRO A 42 11.70 -7.54 6.24
CA PRO A 42 11.98 -6.14 6.56
C PRO A 42 11.71 -5.25 5.36
N VAL A 43 11.43 -3.97 5.62
CA VAL A 43 11.43 -2.98 4.55
C VAL A 43 12.84 -2.81 3.96
N SER A 44 12.91 -2.54 2.67
CA SER A 44 14.17 -2.33 1.96
C SER A 44 14.08 -1.19 0.95
N ASN A 45 15.23 -0.67 0.52
CA ASN A 45 15.32 0.41 -0.48
C ASN A 45 15.83 -0.07 -1.85
N ASP A 46 15.71 -1.37 -2.12
CA ASP A 46 16.14 -2.02 -3.37
C ASP A 46 14.99 -2.23 -4.37
N ALA A 47 13.92 -1.43 -4.27
CA ALA A 47 12.83 -1.52 -5.24
C ALA A 47 13.34 -1.21 -6.65
N VAL A 48 12.81 -1.97 -7.60
CA VAL A 48 13.06 -1.85 -9.03
C VAL A 48 11.74 -1.65 -9.75
N PHE A 49 11.80 -1.16 -10.99
CA PHE A 49 10.61 -0.98 -11.83
C PHE A 49 10.09 -2.34 -12.32
N ILE A 50 9.42 -3.08 -11.43
CA ILE A 50 8.70 -4.31 -11.74
C ILE A 50 7.21 -3.99 -11.82
N ASP A 51 6.53 -4.62 -12.79
CA ASP A 51 5.08 -4.65 -12.88
C ASP A 51 4.52 -5.72 -11.93
N SER A 52 4.57 -5.44 -10.63
CA SER A 52 3.90 -6.26 -9.62
C SER A 52 2.51 -5.69 -9.36
N ASP A 53 1.48 -6.53 -9.52
CA ASP A 53 0.09 -6.19 -9.21
C ASP A 53 -0.36 -6.91 -7.93
N PRO A 54 -0.04 -6.37 -6.74
CA PRO A 54 -0.50 -6.96 -5.48
C PRO A 54 -2.03 -6.91 -5.38
N GLY A 55 -2.58 -7.75 -4.52
CA GLY A 55 -4.02 -7.83 -4.33
C GLY A 55 -4.62 -6.48 -3.92
N HIS A 56 -5.57 -5.98 -4.72
CA HIS A 56 -6.24 -4.68 -4.52
C HIS A 56 -7.77 -4.82 -4.49
N SER A 57 -8.25 -6.02 -4.15
CA SER A 57 -9.66 -6.27 -3.81
C SER A 57 -9.92 -5.87 -2.36
N PHE A 58 -11.20 -5.70 -2.00
CA PHE A 58 -11.59 -5.44 -0.61
C PHE A 58 -11.07 -6.51 0.36
N GLN A 59 -11.15 -7.78 -0.04
CA GLN A 59 -10.69 -8.92 0.77
C GLN A 59 -9.18 -8.87 0.98
N ALA A 60 -8.42 -8.58 -0.08
CA ALA A 60 -6.96 -8.45 -0.02
C ALA A 60 -6.54 -7.27 0.85
N ILE A 61 -7.16 -6.09 0.66
CA ILE A 61 -6.83 -4.89 1.45
C ILE A 61 -7.15 -5.11 2.93
N ARG A 62 -8.30 -5.74 3.24
CA ARG A 62 -8.63 -6.12 4.62
C ARG A 62 -7.58 -7.05 5.22
N GLU A 63 -7.13 -8.07 4.48
CA GLU A 63 -6.06 -8.96 4.95
C GLU A 63 -4.74 -8.21 5.13
N GLN A 64 -4.38 -7.29 4.26
CA GLN A 64 -3.19 -6.45 4.41
C GLN A 64 -3.23 -5.61 5.70
N ILE A 65 -4.39 -5.01 6.00
CA ILE A 65 -4.60 -4.15 7.18
C ILE A 65 -4.65 -4.96 8.48
N PHE A 66 -5.31 -6.13 8.49
CA PHE A 66 -5.60 -6.87 9.73
C PHE A 66 -4.84 -8.18 9.89
N GLY A 67 -4.19 -8.68 8.85
CA GLY A 67 -3.49 -9.96 8.83
C GLY A 67 -4.39 -11.19 8.95
N SER A 68 -5.71 -11.00 9.05
CA SER A 68 -6.68 -12.05 9.33
C SER A 68 -8.09 -11.65 8.86
N ASN A 69 -9.07 -12.52 9.13
CA ASN A 69 -10.48 -12.21 8.89
C ASN A 69 -11.09 -11.28 9.96
N GLU A 70 -10.46 -11.16 11.12
CA GLU A 70 -10.93 -10.34 12.23
C GLU A 70 -10.52 -8.88 12.01
N SER A 71 -11.51 -8.00 11.85
CA SER A 71 -11.31 -6.59 11.48
C SER A 71 -11.68 -5.59 12.58
N SER A 72 -11.65 -6.03 13.85
CA SER A 72 -12.09 -5.24 15.01
C SER A 72 -10.95 -4.52 15.74
N ALA A 73 -9.69 -4.87 15.46
CA ALA A 73 -8.53 -4.29 16.13
C ALA A 73 -8.42 -2.77 15.88
N ASN A 74 -8.20 -2.00 16.95
CA ASN A 74 -7.99 -0.56 16.89
C ASN A 74 -6.84 -0.14 17.84
N PRO A 75 -5.70 0.37 17.32
CA PRO A 75 -5.41 0.57 15.89
C PRO A 75 -5.32 -0.75 15.13
N ALA A 76 -5.59 -0.71 13.83
CA ALA A 76 -5.38 -1.86 12.97
C ALA A 76 -3.88 -2.24 12.94
N PRO A 77 -3.53 -3.53 12.89
CA PRO A 77 -2.16 -3.99 13.09
C PRO A 77 -1.22 -3.76 11.89
N MET A 78 -1.74 -3.54 10.68
CA MET A 78 -0.96 -3.24 9.46
C MET A 78 0.14 -4.27 9.17
N ASN A 79 -0.13 -5.55 9.43
CA ASN A 79 0.86 -6.62 9.47
C ASN A 79 0.67 -7.71 8.39
N GLY A 80 -0.31 -7.57 7.51
CA GLY A 80 -0.67 -8.58 6.52
C GLY A 80 -0.13 -8.34 5.11
N PHE A 81 0.66 -7.29 4.87
CA PHE A 81 1.11 -6.92 3.52
C PHE A 81 1.99 -7.99 2.89
N ALA A 82 3.00 -8.47 3.62
CA ALA A 82 3.89 -9.54 3.15
C ALA A 82 3.13 -10.87 2.98
N GLN A 83 2.24 -11.20 3.93
CA GLN A 83 1.41 -12.41 3.86
C GLN A 83 0.52 -12.44 2.61
N GLN A 84 -0.25 -11.38 2.38
CA GLN A 84 -1.19 -11.33 1.26
C GLN A 84 -0.46 -11.37 -0.09
N ALA A 85 0.68 -10.69 -0.19
CA ALA A 85 1.51 -10.70 -1.40
C ALA A 85 2.11 -12.09 -1.66
N GLU A 86 2.65 -12.76 -0.64
CA GLU A 86 3.24 -14.09 -0.77
C GLU A 86 2.20 -15.14 -1.21
N GLN A 87 0.95 -15.02 -0.76
CA GLN A 87 -0.16 -15.86 -1.20
C GLN A 87 -0.57 -15.58 -2.65
N THR A 88 -0.38 -14.36 -3.14
CA THR A 88 -0.69 -13.97 -4.52
C THR A 88 0.36 -14.51 -5.49
N LEU A 89 1.64 -14.34 -5.16
CA LEU A 89 2.76 -14.86 -5.90
C LEU A 89 3.95 -15.07 -4.96
N LYS A 90 4.52 -16.28 -4.96
CA LYS A 90 5.68 -16.62 -4.14
C LYS A 90 6.85 -15.65 -4.42
N GLY A 91 7.41 -15.04 -3.37
CA GLY A 91 8.47 -14.04 -3.45
C GLY A 91 8.00 -12.59 -3.68
N MET A 92 6.72 -12.35 -3.97
CA MET A 92 6.17 -11.00 -4.14
C MET A 92 6.20 -10.20 -2.83
N SER A 93 6.24 -10.88 -1.67
CA SER A 93 6.43 -10.25 -0.37
C SER A 93 7.65 -9.33 -0.34
N LYS A 94 8.75 -9.71 -1.00
CA LYS A 94 9.93 -8.84 -1.11
C LYS A 94 9.63 -7.58 -1.94
N SER A 95 8.93 -7.73 -3.07
CA SER A 95 8.59 -6.60 -3.94
C SER A 95 7.69 -5.57 -3.22
N VAL A 96 6.66 -6.03 -2.52
CA VAL A 96 5.72 -5.12 -1.82
C VAL A 96 6.33 -4.45 -0.59
N MET A 97 7.32 -5.09 0.05
CA MET A 97 8.04 -4.54 1.20
C MET A 97 9.27 -3.71 0.81
N SER A 98 9.64 -3.68 -0.47
CA SER A 98 10.68 -2.80 -0.98
C SER A 98 10.12 -1.41 -1.32
N GLY A 99 10.94 -0.37 -1.22
CA GLY A 99 10.62 0.99 -1.68
C GLY A 99 11.77 1.57 -2.51
N PHE A 100 11.46 2.60 -3.30
CA PHE A 100 12.48 3.26 -4.13
C PHE A 100 13.36 4.17 -3.29
N LYS A 101 14.66 4.17 -3.58
CA LYS A 101 15.55 5.24 -3.13
C LYS A 101 15.13 6.57 -3.77
N PRO A 102 15.25 7.71 -3.05
CA PRO A 102 14.97 9.03 -3.61
C PRO A 102 15.70 9.28 -4.95
N GLU A 103 16.95 8.84 -5.06
CA GLU A 103 17.76 9.01 -6.28
C GLU A 103 17.18 8.31 -7.52
N LEU A 104 16.37 7.26 -7.34
CA LEU A 104 15.71 6.53 -8.44
C LEU A 104 14.41 7.18 -8.91
N LEU A 105 13.86 8.12 -8.12
CA LEU A 105 12.64 8.86 -8.44
C LEU A 105 12.88 10.38 -8.41
N PRO A 106 13.85 10.90 -9.19
CA PRO A 106 14.34 12.27 -9.05
C PRO A 106 13.26 13.34 -9.21
N VAL A 107 12.27 13.09 -10.08
CA VAL A 107 11.13 14.01 -10.27
C VAL A 107 10.24 14.06 -9.03
N TYR A 108 9.83 12.91 -8.49
CA TYR A 108 9.01 12.85 -7.28
C TYR A 108 9.77 13.42 -6.08
N THR A 109 11.05 13.08 -5.93
CA THR A 109 11.92 13.62 -4.88
C THR A 109 12.03 15.13 -4.97
N LYS A 110 12.23 15.69 -6.17
CA LYS A 110 12.29 17.15 -6.34
C LYS A 110 10.96 17.81 -5.97
N LEU A 111 9.83 17.26 -6.44
CA LEU A 111 8.51 17.79 -6.11
C LEU A 111 8.22 17.73 -4.60
N ALA A 112 8.54 16.61 -3.95
CA ALA A 112 8.37 16.46 -2.50
C ALA A 112 9.23 17.43 -1.70
N ASN A 113 10.41 17.79 -2.21
CA ASN A 113 11.32 18.73 -1.54
C ASN A 113 10.94 20.20 -1.74
N GLU A 114 10.36 20.56 -2.89
CA GLU A 114 10.03 21.95 -3.22
C GLU A 114 8.58 22.33 -2.88
N PHE A 115 7.71 21.35 -2.64
CA PHE A 115 6.28 21.56 -2.41
C PHE A 115 5.76 20.79 -1.19
N THR A 116 4.51 21.08 -0.82
CA THR A 116 3.80 20.38 0.25
C THR A 116 3.52 18.93 -0.12
N VAL A 117 3.79 18.01 0.81
CA VAL A 117 3.45 16.59 0.71
C VAL A 117 2.34 16.29 1.71
N PHE A 118 1.32 15.56 1.27
CA PHE A 118 0.34 14.94 2.16
C PHE A 118 0.77 13.49 2.39
N ASP A 119 1.34 13.20 3.56
CA ASP A 119 1.84 11.87 3.95
C ASP A 119 0.79 11.03 4.70
N LYS A 120 -0.41 11.58 4.91
CA LYS A 120 -1.59 10.91 5.49
C LYS A 120 -2.82 11.04 4.62
N TRP A 121 -2.64 10.89 3.30
CA TRP A 121 -3.73 10.87 2.33
C TRP A 121 -4.19 9.43 2.07
N PHE A 122 -5.29 9.02 2.69
CA PHE A 122 -5.83 7.67 2.58
C PHE A 122 -6.89 7.54 1.49
N ALA A 123 -7.03 6.34 0.94
CA ALA A 123 -8.17 5.99 0.10
C ALA A 123 -9.48 6.13 0.90
N SER A 124 -10.56 6.58 0.26
CA SER A 124 -11.85 6.79 0.94
C SER A 124 -12.47 5.46 1.39
N VAL A 125 -12.23 4.39 0.64
CA VAL A 125 -12.66 3.03 0.98
C VAL A 125 -11.55 2.02 0.66
N PRO A 126 -11.42 0.93 1.44
CA PRO A 126 -10.46 -0.15 1.21
C PRO A 126 -10.94 -1.05 0.05
N ALA A 127 -11.03 -0.49 -1.15
CA ALA A 127 -11.56 -1.15 -2.33
C ALA A 127 -10.73 -0.81 -3.58
N SER A 128 -11.05 -1.48 -4.69
CA SER A 128 -10.35 -1.31 -5.97
C SER A 128 -10.49 0.10 -6.56
N THR A 129 -9.87 0.30 -7.73
CA THR A 129 -9.78 1.57 -8.44
C THR A 129 -11.12 2.28 -8.65
N GLN A 130 -12.16 1.60 -9.17
CA GLN A 130 -13.44 2.25 -9.51
C GLN A 130 -14.15 2.88 -8.30
N PRO A 131 -14.36 2.18 -7.17
CA PRO A 131 -14.93 2.77 -5.97
C PRO A 131 -14.22 4.05 -5.51
N ASN A 132 -12.89 4.04 -5.46
CA ASN A 132 -12.11 5.20 -5.03
C ASN A 132 -12.18 6.36 -6.04
N ARG A 133 -12.26 6.08 -7.34
CA ARG A 133 -12.50 7.12 -8.36
C ARG A 133 -13.89 7.76 -8.21
N PHE A 134 -14.92 6.98 -7.87
CA PHE A 134 -16.24 7.55 -7.56
C PHE A 134 -16.19 8.48 -6.35
N TYR A 135 -15.54 8.07 -5.24
CA TYR A 135 -15.40 8.96 -4.08
C TYR A 135 -14.74 10.30 -4.40
N VAL A 136 -13.71 10.31 -5.25
CA VAL A 136 -13.05 11.56 -5.67
C VAL A 136 -14.02 12.50 -6.39
N HIS A 137 -14.95 11.98 -7.18
CA HIS A 137 -15.84 12.79 -8.01
C HIS A 137 -17.21 13.08 -7.39
N SER A 138 -17.73 12.20 -6.54
CA SER A 138 -19.11 12.29 -6.03
C SER A 138 -19.22 12.10 -4.52
N ALA A 139 -18.10 11.97 -3.80
CA ALA A 139 -18.05 11.69 -2.36
C ALA A 139 -18.79 10.41 -1.92
N THR A 140 -19.14 9.52 -2.87
CA THR A 140 -19.75 8.21 -2.59
C THR A 140 -19.42 7.22 -3.71
N SER A 141 -19.28 5.93 -3.39
CA SER A 141 -19.16 4.88 -4.41
C SER A 141 -20.51 4.33 -4.89
N HIS A 142 -21.65 4.85 -4.39
CA HIS A 142 -22.98 4.24 -4.60
C HIS A 142 -23.02 2.75 -4.24
N GLY A 143 -22.25 2.33 -3.23
CA GLY A 143 -22.16 0.94 -2.79
C GLY A 143 -21.24 0.05 -3.64
N ALA A 144 -20.54 0.60 -4.64
CA ALA A 144 -19.54 -0.17 -5.38
C ALA A 144 -18.35 -0.53 -4.47
N MET A 145 -17.96 -1.81 -4.49
CA MET A 145 -16.82 -2.35 -3.73
C MET A 145 -15.76 -3.02 -4.63
N SER A 146 -16.01 -3.09 -5.93
CA SER A 146 -15.13 -3.75 -6.90
C SER A 146 -15.17 -3.03 -8.25
N ASN A 147 -14.26 -3.40 -9.13
CA ASN A 147 -14.27 -2.95 -10.52
C ASN A 147 -15.39 -3.69 -11.29
N VAL A 148 -16.47 -2.99 -11.67
CA VAL A 148 -17.60 -3.59 -12.41
C VAL A 148 -17.70 -2.97 -13.79
N LYS A 149 -17.18 -3.67 -14.81
CA LYS A 149 -17.18 -3.18 -16.21
C LYS A 149 -18.57 -2.77 -16.72
N LYS A 150 -19.62 -3.48 -16.32
CA LYS A 150 -21.00 -3.19 -16.74
C LYS A 150 -21.49 -1.82 -16.26
N ASN A 151 -21.03 -1.36 -15.10
CA ASN A 151 -21.43 -0.08 -14.52
C ASN A 151 -20.73 1.10 -15.22
N LEU A 152 -19.58 0.88 -15.87
CA LEU A 152 -18.92 1.90 -16.68
C LEU A 152 -19.65 2.19 -18.00
N ILE A 153 -20.45 1.23 -18.49
CA ILE A 153 -21.14 1.34 -19.78
C ILE A 153 -22.46 2.10 -19.64
N HIS A 154 -23.10 2.06 -18.47
CA HIS A 154 -24.46 2.57 -18.29
C HIS A 154 -24.55 3.97 -17.67
N GLY A 155 -23.41 4.57 -17.29
CA GLY A 155 -23.31 5.98 -16.86
C GLY A 155 -24.19 6.32 -15.66
#